data_AF-A0A955Z0W4-F1
#
_entry.id   AF-A0A955Z0W4-F1
#
_cell.length_a   1.000
_cell.length_b   1.000
_cell.length_c   1.000
_cell.angle_alpha   90.00
_cell.angle_beta   90.00
_cell.angle_gamma   90.00
#
_symmetry.space_group_name_H-M   'P 1'
#
loop_
_entity.id
_entity.type
_entity.pdbx_description
1 polymer ?
#
loop_
_entity_poly.entity_id
_entity_poly.type
_entity_poly.pdbx_seq_one_letter_code
_entity_poly.pdbx_strand_id
1 'polypeptide(L)'
;MIGFGASANYFAQSTYFKWDMGRGVVRERGGARVMAFPQEFSMGLLAGLIDECGEAWPIVLESCGAFWGRRQMERLEAELGAFHAARLKSLPTAVAQAAISECLAVHGWGRAEFDLSEVKKRILLVRVSESPMAAAVVHGKLDAGGRPVDALLCGALAAMFTQASGSAMHCKEIRCVASGSPVCEFVLAAEGRLDEIPAMLRKNLTRDEIVQSLNPQ
;
A
#
# COMPACT_ATOMS: atom_id res chain seq x y z
N MET A 1 34.46 22.02 8.40
CA MET A 1 33.64 21.24 9.35
C MET A 1 32.51 20.62 8.56
N ILE A 2 32.64 19.33 8.20
CA ILE A 2 31.61 18.62 7.43
C ILE A 2 30.60 18.10 8.46
N GLY A 3 29.39 18.67 8.44
CA GLY A 3 28.35 18.32 9.40
C GLY A 3 27.85 16.89 9.17
N PHE A 4 28.14 16.00 10.11
CA PHE A 4 27.44 14.74 10.26
C PHE A 4 26.02 15.03 10.78
N GLY A 5 25.04 15.11 9.89
CA GLY A 5 23.65 15.38 10.24
C GLY A 5 22.61 14.69 9.37
N ALA A 6 23.00 13.75 8.50
CA ALA A 6 22.05 12.90 7.81
C ALA A 6 21.74 11.69 8.69
N SER A 7 20.51 11.58 9.18
CA SER A 7 19.96 10.35 9.74
C SER A 7 20.32 9.18 8.80
N ALA A 8 20.89 8.09 9.35
CA ALA A 8 21.14 6.86 8.60
C ALA A 8 19.83 6.25 8.05
N ASN A 9 18.69 6.60 8.64
CA ASN A 9 17.37 6.29 8.11
C ASN A 9 16.88 7.43 7.20
N TYR A 10 16.68 7.12 5.91
CA TYR A 10 16.20 8.06 4.90
C TYR A 10 14.81 8.64 5.24
N PHE A 11 13.94 7.83 5.83
CA PHE A 11 12.54 8.12 6.15
C PHE A 11 12.31 8.61 7.57
N ALA A 12 13.37 8.99 8.30
CA ALA A 12 13.22 9.53 9.65
C ALA A 12 12.25 10.72 9.65
N GLN A 13 11.08 10.54 10.29
CA GLN A 13 9.94 11.48 10.24
C GLN A 13 10.32 12.91 10.60
N SER A 14 11.23 13.11 11.57
CA SER A 14 11.72 14.42 12.00
C SER A 14 12.42 15.22 10.89
N THR A 15 12.81 14.57 9.80
CA THR A 15 13.55 15.18 8.69
C THR A 15 12.91 14.97 7.32
N TYR A 16 11.90 14.10 7.22
CA TYR A 16 11.30 13.73 5.94
C TYR A 16 10.40 14.84 5.37
N PHE A 17 9.59 15.50 6.22
CA PHE A 17 8.72 16.59 5.78
C PHE A 17 9.30 17.97 6.14
N LYS A 18 9.34 18.86 5.15
CA LYS A 18 9.70 20.28 5.30
C LYS A 18 8.46 21.14 5.21
N TRP A 19 8.18 21.87 6.28
CA TRP A 19 7.01 22.73 6.43
C TRP A 19 7.40 24.19 6.19
N ASP A 20 6.87 24.78 5.12
CA ASP A 20 6.88 26.22 4.91
C ASP A 20 5.53 26.79 5.36
N MET A 21 5.46 27.13 6.65
CA MET A 21 4.23 27.65 7.26
C MET A 21 3.83 29.01 6.71
N GLY A 22 4.78 29.82 6.24
CA GLY A 22 4.51 31.12 5.63
C GLY A 22 3.79 31.00 4.28
N ARG A 23 4.03 29.90 3.55
CA ARG A 23 3.37 29.62 2.26
C ARG A 23 2.27 28.56 2.33
N GLY A 24 2.08 27.91 3.47
CA GLY A 24 1.16 26.77 3.60
C GLY A 24 1.55 25.58 2.72
N VAL A 25 2.86 25.35 2.56
CA VAL A 25 3.39 24.28 1.69
C VAL A 25 4.15 23.27 2.53
N VAL A 26 3.83 21.99 2.31
CA VAL A 26 4.61 20.87 2.81
C VAL A 26 5.28 20.20 1.64
N ARG A 27 6.58 19.90 1.80
CA ARG A 27 7.33 19.09 0.83
C ARG A 27 7.92 17.89 1.52
N GLU A 28 7.92 16.75 0.84
CA GLU A 28 8.70 15.60 1.27
C GLU A 28 10.20 15.80 0.90
N ARG A 29 11.05 14.86 1.31
CA ARG A 29 12.51 15.01 1.24
C ARG A 29 13.02 15.15 -0.20
N GLY A 30 12.40 14.45 -1.15
CA GLY A 30 12.61 14.57 -2.60
C GLY A 30 12.10 15.89 -3.20
N GLY A 31 11.41 16.72 -2.43
CA GLY A 31 10.92 18.04 -2.82
C GLY A 31 9.52 18.04 -3.43
N ALA A 32 8.87 16.88 -3.57
CA ALA A 32 7.48 16.83 -4.02
C ALA A 32 6.57 17.49 -2.99
N ARG A 33 5.55 18.23 -3.46
CA ARG A 33 4.54 18.80 -2.58
C ARG A 33 3.62 17.68 -2.11
N VAL A 34 3.37 17.64 -0.81
CA VAL A 34 2.45 16.68 -0.19
C VAL A 34 1.31 17.44 0.49
N MET A 35 0.21 16.72 0.71
CA MET A 35 -0.93 17.21 1.48
C MET A 35 -1.20 16.22 2.60
N ALA A 36 -1.34 16.73 3.81
CA ALA A 36 -1.81 15.95 4.95
C ALA A 36 -3.34 16.09 4.99
N PHE A 37 -4.02 14.96 5.12
CA PHE A 37 -5.47 14.91 5.30
C PHE A 37 -5.80 14.27 6.64
N PRO A 38 -6.79 14.79 7.36
CA PRO A 38 -7.26 14.15 8.59
C PRO A 38 -8.04 12.86 8.25
N GLN A 39 -8.21 11.97 9.22
CA GLN A 39 -8.87 10.68 9.01
C GLN A 39 -10.32 10.83 8.52
N GLU A 40 -10.99 11.92 8.91
CA GLU A 40 -12.34 12.29 8.49
C GLU A 40 -12.43 12.53 6.97
N PHE A 41 -11.34 12.95 6.33
CA PHE A 41 -11.30 13.04 4.86
C PHE A 41 -11.44 11.66 4.23
N SER A 42 -10.72 10.65 4.72
CA SER A 42 -10.83 9.27 4.23
C SER A 42 -12.23 8.71 4.44
N MET A 43 -12.86 9.04 5.56
CA MET A 43 -14.27 8.69 5.84
C MET A 43 -15.23 9.31 4.83
N GLY A 44 -15.15 10.62 4.63
CA GLY A 44 -16.01 11.33 3.68
C GLY A 44 -15.77 10.89 2.23
N LEU A 45 -14.51 10.69 1.84
CA LEU A 45 -14.13 10.18 0.53
C LEU A 45 -14.74 8.80 0.28
N LEU A 46 -14.58 7.87 1.23
CA LEU A 46 -15.10 6.52 1.07
C LEU A 46 -16.63 6.49 1.08
N ALA A 47 -17.27 7.24 1.97
CA ALA A 47 -18.73 7.36 2.01
C ALA A 47 -19.29 7.91 0.68
N GLY A 48 -18.71 8.98 0.16
CA GLY A 48 -19.11 9.56 -1.13
C GLY A 48 -18.88 8.58 -2.30
N LEU A 49 -17.77 7.84 -2.29
CA LEU A 49 -17.53 6.83 -3.32
C LEU A 49 -18.52 5.67 -3.25
N ILE A 50 -18.88 5.20 -2.05
CA ILE A 50 -19.90 4.16 -1.86
C ILE A 50 -21.25 4.64 -2.39
N ASP A 51 -21.65 5.86 -2.05
CA ASP A 51 -22.94 6.44 -2.45
C ASP A 51 -23.02 6.66 -3.97
N GLU A 52 -22.00 7.28 -4.55
CA GLU A 52 -22.00 7.69 -5.97
C GLU A 52 -21.68 6.55 -6.94
N CYS A 53 -20.82 5.60 -6.54
CA CYS A 53 -20.36 4.51 -7.42
C CYS A 53 -21.01 3.16 -7.10
N GLY A 54 -21.74 3.04 -5.99
CA GLY A 54 -22.34 1.77 -5.55
C GLY A 54 -21.32 0.63 -5.54
N GLU A 55 -21.69 -0.53 -6.09
CA GLU A 55 -20.81 -1.70 -6.14
C GLU A 55 -19.47 -1.48 -6.86
N ALA A 56 -19.35 -0.45 -7.70
CA ALA A 56 -18.14 -0.14 -8.47
C ALA A 56 -17.08 0.66 -7.68
N TRP A 57 -17.39 1.16 -6.48
CA TRP A 57 -16.44 1.96 -5.69
C TRP A 57 -15.05 1.30 -5.49
N PRO A 58 -14.92 -0.04 -5.32
CA PRO A 58 -13.60 -0.65 -5.14
C PRO A 58 -12.75 -0.52 -6.41
N ILE A 59 -13.35 -0.62 -7.59
CA ILE A 59 -12.65 -0.50 -8.88
C ILE A 59 -12.09 0.92 -9.06
N VAL A 60 -12.87 1.92 -8.64
CA VAL A 60 -12.43 3.33 -8.66
C VAL A 60 -11.25 3.54 -7.71
N LEU A 61 -11.34 3.05 -6.47
CA LEU A 61 -10.24 3.16 -5.50
C LEU A 61 -9.00 2.38 -5.92
N GLU A 62 -9.15 1.18 -6.48
CA GLU A 62 -8.04 0.38 -7.03
C GLU A 62 -7.33 1.15 -8.16
N SER A 63 -8.07 1.82 -9.03
CA SER A 63 -7.50 2.65 -10.10
C SER A 63 -6.74 3.87 -9.56
N CYS A 64 -7.31 4.57 -8.57
CA CYS A 64 -6.65 5.67 -7.87
C CYS A 64 -5.36 5.20 -7.17
N GLY A 65 -5.43 4.07 -6.49
CA GLY A 65 -4.32 3.41 -5.84
C GLY A 65 -3.20 3.07 -6.82
N ALA A 66 -3.53 2.47 -7.96
CA ALA A 66 -2.56 2.11 -8.99
C ALA A 66 -1.86 3.35 -9.58
N PHE A 67 -2.61 4.42 -9.82
CA PHE A 67 -2.03 5.69 -10.29
C PHE A 67 -1.08 6.30 -9.26
N TRP A 68 -1.49 6.36 -8.01
CA TRP A 68 -0.67 6.88 -6.92
C TRP A 68 0.57 6.00 -6.68
N GLY A 69 0.40 4.69 -6.63
CA GLY A 69 1.46 3.71 -6.39
C GLY A 69 2.58 3.78 -7.42
N ARG A 70 2.25 3.89 -8.72
CA ARG A 70 3.25 4.10 -9.78
C ARG A 70 4.08 5.36 -9.53
N ARG A 71 3.40 6.50 -9.31
CA ARG A 71 4.09 7.79 -9.09
C ARG A 71 4.94 7.79 -7.83
N GLN A 72 4.47 7.16 -6.75
CA GLN A 72 5.26 7.06 -5.52
C GLN A 72 6.46 6.14 -5.70
N MET A 73 6.33 5.06 -6.46
CA MET A 73 7.44 4.17 -6.75
C MET A 73 8.52 4.85 -7.59
N GLU A 74 8.12 5.60 -8.63
CA GLU A 74 9.04 6.43 -9.44
C GLU A 74 9.82 7.43 -8.57
N ARG A 75 9.13 8.10 -7.63
CA ARG A 75 9.76 9.04 -6.68
C ARG A 75 10.71 8.32 -5.74
N LEU A 76 10.26 7.22 -5.14
CA LEU A 76 11.07 6.39 -4.25
C LEU A 76 12.35 5.91 -4.93
N GLU A 77 12.27 5.44 -6.18
CA GLU A 77 13.45 5.03 -6.94
C GLU A 77 14.41 6.18 -7.23
N ALA A 78 13.88 7.37 -7.55
CA ALA A 78 14.70 8.56 -7.76
C ALA A 78 15.40 9.01 -6.46
N GLU A 79 14.66 9.00 -5.35
CA GLU A 79 15.15 9.35 -4.01
C GLU A 79 16.22 8.40 -3.51
N LEU A 80 15.98 7.08 -3.60
CA LEU A 80 16.97 6.06 -3.24
C LEU A 80 18.16 6.09 -4.19
N GLY A 81 17.95 6.35 -5.48
CA GLY A 81 19.03 6.53 -6.46
C GLY A 81 19.94 7.69 -6.08
N ALA A 82 19.38 8.81 -5.64
CA ALA A 82 20.15 9.95 -5.16
C ALA A 82 20.86 9.69 -3.82
N PHE A 83 20.24 8.92 -2.93
CA PHE A 83 20.76 8.68 -1.58
C PHE A 83 21.78 7.52 -1.49
N HIS A 84 21.54 6.42 -2.19
CA HIS A 84 22.36 5.20 -2.17
C HIS A 84 23.22 5.01 -3.43
N ALA A 85 23.10 5.87 -4.45
CA ALA A 85 23.71 5.67 -5.76
C ALA A 85 23.35 4.32 -6.42
N ALA A 86 22.21 3.73 -6.04
CA ALA A 86 21.76 2.42 -6.48
C ALA A 86 20.27 2.46 -6.85
N ARG A 87 19.88 1.67 -7.86
CA ARG A 87 18.47 1.49 -8.22
C ARG A 87 17.82 0.52 -7.24
N LEU A 88 16.51 0.63 -6.99
CA LEU A 88 15.81 -0.26 -6.08
C LEU A 88 16.02 -1.74 -6.43
N LYS A 89 15.94 -2.09 -7.73
CA LYS A 89 16.21 -3.45 -8.23
C LYS A 89 17.62 -4.00 -7.98
N SER A 90 18.58 -3.13 -7.63
CA SER A 90 19.95 -3.54 -7.28
C SER A 90 20.19 -3.62 -5.78
N LEU A 91 19.21 -3.24 -4.95
CA LEU A 91 19.29 -3.38 -3.51
C LEU A 91 18.97 -4.82 -3.09
N PRO A 92 19.52 -5.30 -1.96
CA PRO A 92 19.07 -6.55 -1.37
C PRO A 92 17.56 -6.51 -1.10
N THR A 93 16.85 -7.62 -1.31
CA THR A 93 15.39 -7.71 -1.19
C THR A 93 14.86 -7.14 0.12
N ALA A 94 15.52 -7.46 1.25
CA ALA A 94 15.15 -6.94 2.56
C ALA A 94 15.24 -5.41 2.66
N VAL A 95 16.22 -4.80 2.00
CA VAL A 95 16.38 -3.33 1.96
C VAL A 95 15.30 -2.69 1.08
N ALA A 96 15.00 -3.30 -0.08
CA ALA A 96 13.91 -2.82 -0.94
C ALA A 96 12.54 -2.91 -0.24
N GLN A 97 12.27 -4.02 0.45
CA GLN A 97 11.06 -4.21 1.27
C GLN A 97 10.98 -3.18 2.40
N ALA A 98 12.07 -2.94 3.12
CA ALA A 98 12.11 -1.92 4.17
C ALA A 98 11.82 -0.52 3.60
N ALA A 99 12.44 -0.14 2.48
CA ALA A 99 12.22 1.16 1.85
C ALA A 99 10.76 1.37 1.41
N ILE A 100 10.11 0.34 0.85
CA ILE A 100 8.68 0.41 0.49
C ILE A 100 7.83 0.53 1.75
N SER A 101 8.10 -0.28 2.79
CA SER A 101 7.35 -0.23 4.06
C SER A 101 7.46 1.15 4.74
N GLU A 102 8.68 1.69 4.82
CA GLU A 102 8.94 3.00 5.41
C GLU A 102 8.31 4.13 4.58
N CYS A 103 8.31 4.02 3.25
CA CYS A 103 7.62 4.96 2.36
C CYS A 103 6.11 4.99 2.62
N LEU A 104 5.46 3.83 2.77
CA LEU A 104 4.04 3.76 3.12
C LEU A 104 3.78 4.36 4.50
N ALA A 105 4.58 3.97 5.50
CA ALA A 105 4.41 4.40 6.88
C ALA A 105 4.62 5.91 7.06
N VAL A 106 5.65 6.49 6.45
CA VAL A 106 5.94 7.93 6.57
C VAL A 106 4.83 8.78 5.93
N HIS A 107 4.17 8.27 4.89
CA HIS A 107 3.04 8.92 4.23
C HIS A 107 1.68 8.62 4.88
N GLY A 108 1.64 7.84 5.97
CA GLY A 108 0.42 7.55 6.73
C GLY A 108 -0.47 6.46 6.12
N TRP A 109 0.07 5.58 5.27
CA TRP A 109 -0.68 4.49 4.64
C TRP A 109 -0.64 3.17 5.42
N GLY A 110 -0.21 3.22 6.69
CA GLY A 110 -0.01 2.05 7.53
C GLY A 110 1.40 1.46 7.41
N ARG A 111 1.65 0.38 8.16
CA ARG A 111 2.96 -0.30 8.20
C ARG A 111 2.85 -1.63 7.49
N ALA A 112 3.62 -1.79 6.42
CA ALA A 112 3.63 -2.99 5.61
C ALA A 112 4.72 -3.98 6.07
N GLU A 113 4.35 -5.23 6.29
CA GLU A 113 5.24 -6.35 6.47
C GLU A 113 5.13 -7.29 5.27
N PHE A 114 6.27 -7.65 4.69
CA PHE A 114 6.35 -8.48 3.50
C PHE A 114 6.78 -9.90 3.86
N ASP A 115 5.96 -10.88 3.50
CA ASP A 115 6.21 -12.30 3.76
C ASP A 115 6.46 -13.06 2.44
N LEU A 116 7.65 -13.65 2.37
CA LEU A 116 8.14 -14.45 1.24
C LEU A 116 8.02 -15.96 1.47
N SER A 117 7.31 -16.41 2.51
CA SER A 117 7.08 -17.83 2.82
C SER A 117 6.51 -18.60 1.63
N GLU A 118 5.67 -17.95 0.81
CA GLU A 118 5.02 -18.52 -0.38
C GLU A 118 5.74 -18.18 -1.70
N VAL A 119 7.01 -17.76 -1.65
CA VAL A 119 7.78 -17.37 -2.85
C VAL A 119 7.92 -18.53 -3.86
N LYS A 120 7.92 -19.78 -3.39
CA LYS A 120 7.93 -20.98 -4.27
C LYS A 120 6.66 -21.08 -5.11
N LYS A 121 5.54 -20.56 -4.62
CA LYS A 121 4.28 -20.42 -5.37
C LYS A 121 4.25 -19.11 -6.17
N ARG A 122 5.34 -18.34 -6.22
CA ARG A 122 5.40 -16.98 -6.81
C ARG A 122 4.34 -16.05 -6.24
N ILE A 123 4.08 -16.15 -4.95
CA ILE A 123 3.13 -15.31 -4.22
C ILE A 123 3.93 -14.48 -3.21
N LEU A 124 3.60 -13.20 -3.11
CA LEU A 124 4.04 -12.33 -2.04
C LEU A 124 2.85 -12.02 -1.14
N LEU A 125 2.99 -12.30 0.14
CA LEU A 125 2.00 -11.92 1.14
C LEU A 125 2.41 -10.59 1.78
N VAL A 126 1.45 -9.72 2.03
CA VAL A 126 1.69 -8.42 2.67
C VAL A 126 0.68 -8.23 3.78
N ARG A 127 1.17 -7.89 4.97
CA ARG A 127 0.33 -7.50 6.10
C ARG A 127 0.44 -6.00 6.28
N VAL A 128 -0.67 -5.29 6.38
CA VAL A 128 -0.69 -3.85 6.67
C VAL A 128 -1.45 -3.62 7.96
N SER A 129 -0.74 -3.08 8.95
CA SER A 129 -1.35 -2.54 10.17
C SER A 129 -1.62 -1.03 10.00
N GLU A 130 -2.55 -0.49 10.79
CA GLU A 130 -2.87 0.94 10.79
C GLU A 130 -3.32 1.47 9.42
N SER A 131 -4.05 0.67 8.64
CA SER A 131 -4.59 1.12 7.35
C SER A 131 -5.62 2.25 7.54
N PRO A 132 -5.42 3.43 6.92
CA PRO A 132 -6.35 4.55 7.05
C PRO A 132 -7.69 4.28 6.37
N MET A 133 -7.73 3.44 5.34
CA MET A 133 -8.94 3.12 4.60
C MET A 133 -9.81 2.12 5.38
N ALA A 134 -9.21 1.08 5.95
CA ALA A 134 -9.90 0.19 6.90
C ALA A 134 -10.38 0.95 8.16
N ALA A 135 -9.54 1.85 8.70
CA ALA A 135 -9.92 2.70 9.82
C ALA A 135 -11.11 3.62 9.50
N ALA A 136 -11.22 4.11 8.25
CA ALA A 136 -12.32 4.95 7.82
C ALA A 136 -13.68 4.21 7.89
N VAL A 137 -13.70 2.93 7.52
CA VAL A 137 -14.91 2.10 7.64
C VAL A 137 -15.27 1.85 9.10
N VAL A 138 -14.29 1.49 9.93
CA VAL A 138 -14.51 1.21 11.36
C VAL A 138 -14.98 2.47 12.11
N HIS A 139 -14.29 3.59 11.94
CA HIS A 139 -14.60 4.85 12.64
C HIS A 139 -15.86 5.53 12.09
N GLY A 140 -16.06 5.48 10.77
CA GLY A 140 -17.24 6.03 10.11
C GLY A 140 -18.47 5.15 10.21
N LYS A 141 -18.35 3.91 10.70
CA LYS A 141 -19.42 2.90 10.74
C LYS A 141 -20.07 2.73 9.36
N LEU A 142 -19.23 2.73 8.32
CA LEU A 142 -19.70 2.63 6.94
C LEU A 142 -20.10 1.19 6.65
N ASP A 143 -21.24 0.99 5.99
CA ASP A 143 -21.59 -0.33 5.46
C ASP A 143 -20.82 -0.57 4.17
N ALA A 144 -19.72 -1.31 4.29
CA ALA A 144 -18.92 -1.73 3.15
C ALA A 144 -19.33 -3.10 2.59
N GLY A 145 -20.44 -3.69 3.05
CA GLY A 145 -20.95 -4.98 2.57
C GLY A 145 -20.18 -6.20 3.11
N GLY A 146 -19.48 -6.05 4.24
CA GLY A 146 -18.73 -7.14 4.90
C GLY A 146 -17.49 -7.63 4.12
N ARG A 147 -17.16 -7.01 2.99
CA ARG A 147 -15.99 -7.34 2.15
C ARG A 147 -14.74 -6.54 2.59
N PRO A 148 -13.53 -7.00 2.20
CA PRO A 148 -12.32 -6.20 2.33
C PRO A 148 -12.45 -4.84 1.63
N VAL A 149 -11.81 -3.80 2.19
CA VAL A 149 -12.08 -2.40 1.82
C VAL A 149 -10.87 -1.61 1.33
N ASP A 150 -9.67 -2.16 1.43
CA ASP A 150 -8.42 -1.50 1.07
C ASP A 150 -8.08 -1.64 -0.42
N ALA A 151 -9.05 -1.38 -1.29
CA ALA A 151 -8.86 -1.41 -2.73
C ALA A 151 -7.79 -0.41 -3.20
N LEU A 152 -7.67 0.74 -2.52
CA LEU A 152 -6.61 1.71 -2.79
C LEU A 152 -5.22 1.12 -2.56
N LEU A 153 -5.00 0.42 -1.45
CA LEU A 153 -3.72 -0.26 -1.20
C LEU A 153 -3.50 -1.45 -2.13
N CYS A 154 -4.56 -2.17 -2.54
CA CYS A 154 -4.45 -3.18 -3.57
C CYS A 154 -3.84 -2.60 -4.86
N GLY A 155 -4.44 -1.52 -5.37
CA GLY A 155 -3.94 -0.85 -6.57
C GLY A 155 -2.52 -0.32 -6.39
N ALA A 156 -2.22 0.29 -5.25
CA ALA A 156 -0.91 0.85 -4.96
C ALA A 156 0.18 -0.22 -4.90
N LEU A 157 -0.04 -1.29 -4.15
CA LEU A 157 0.90 -2.42 -4.02
C LEU A 157 1.09 -3.10 -5.38
N ALA A 158 0.01 -3.37 -6.12
CA ALA A 158 0.10 -3.94 -7.47
C ALA A 158 0.99 -3.10 -8.39
N ALA A 159 0.79 -1.78 -8.41
CA ALA A 159 1.59 -0.85 -9.21
C ALA A 159 3.06 -0.79 -8.78
N MET A 160 3.32 -0.64 -7.48
CA MET A 160 4.68 -0.58 -6.93
C MET A 160 5.46 -1.85 -7.25
N PHE A 161 4.86 -3.02 -7.04
CA PHE A 161 5.52 -4.30 -7.31
C PHE A 161 5.60 -4.66 -8.79
N THR A 162 4.70 -4.14 -9.62
CA THR A 162 4.86 -4.21 -11.08
C THR A 162 6.14 -3.51 -11.53
N GLN A 163 6.38 -2.31 -11.02
CA GLN A 163 7.58 -1.55 -11.33
C GLN A 163 8.85 -2.19 -10.71
N ALA A 164 8.77 -2.66 -9.46
CA ALA A 164 9.89 -3.31 -8.78
C ALA A 164 10.35 -4.60 -9.49
N SER A 165 9.40 -5.42 -9.94
CA SER A 165 9.67 -6.74 -10.53
C SER A 165 9.85 -6.68 -12.05
N GLY A 166 9.36 -5.64 -12.72
CA GLY A 166 9.28 -5.56 -14.18
C GLY A 166 8.25 -6.51 -14.81
N SER A 167 7.38 -7.13 -14.00
CA SER A 167 6.32 -8.04 -14.44
C SER A 167 4.95 -7.51 -13.99
N ALA A 168 3.89 -7.74 -14.76
CA ALA A 168 2.54 -7.32 -14.35
C ALA A 168 2.13 -8.04 -13.06
N MET A 169 1.96 -7.27 -11.98
CA MET A 169 1.54 -7.75 -10.66
C MET A 169 0.14 -7.26 -10.35
N HIS A 170 -0.66 -8.14 -9.76
CA HIS A 170 -1.99 -7.86 -9.24
C HIS A 170 -1.99 -8.06 -7.73
N CYS A 171 -2.95 -7.43 -7.06
CA CYS A 171 -3.08 -7.50 -5.61
C CYS A 171 -4.55 -7.67 -5.23
N LYS A 172 -4.83 -8.54 -4.26
CA LYS A 172 -6.14 -8.67 -3.63
C LYS A 172 -5.99 -8.74 -2.11
N GLU A 173 -6.84 -8.00 -1.42
CA GLU A 173 -6.99 -8.09 0.03
C GLU A 173 -7.83 -9.33 0.38
N ILE A 174 -7.31 -10.16 1.29
CA ILE A 174 -7.93 -11.43 1.70
C ILE A 174 -8.41 -11.41 3.17
N ARG A 175 -7.93 -10.45 3.95
CA ARG A 175 -8.33 -10.16 5.33
C ARG A 175 -8.31 -8.66 5.54
N CYS A 176 -9.25 -8.14 6.33
CA CYS A 176 -9.37 -6.70 6.57
C CYS A 176 -9.78 -6.41 8.01
N VAL A 177 -9.25 -5.34 8.58
CA VAL A 177 -9.67 -4.84 9.90
C VAL A 177 -11.14 -4.43 9.90
N ALA A 178 -11.63 -3.86 8.81
CA ALA A 178 -13.04 -3.51 8.64
C ALA A 178 -13.98 -4.74 8.72
N SER A 179 -13.46 -5.94 8.44
CA SER A 179 -14.18 -7.22 8.53
C SER A 179 -13.83 -8.01 9.80
N GLY A 180 -13.21 -7.37 10.80
CA GLY A 180 -12.90 -7.97 12.11
C GLY A 180 -11.55 -8.69 12.22
N SER A 181 -10.68 -8.62 11.21
CA SER A 181 -9.31 -9.14 11.31
C SER A 181 -8.41 -8.18 12.12
N PRO A 182 -7.32 -8.64 12.76
CA PRO A 182 -6.43 -7.74 13.51
C PRO A 182 -5.57 -6.84 12.60
N VAL A 183 -5.36 -7.25 11.34
CA VAL A 183 -4.62 -6.52 10.32
C VAL A 183 -5.26 -6.76 8.95
N CYS A 184 -4.94 -5.91 7.97
CA CYS A 184 -5.28 -6.18 6.58
C CYS A 184 -4.19 -7.09 5.97
N GLU A 185 -4.59 -8.14 5.25
CA GLU A 185 -3.67 -9.04 4.56
C GLU A 185 -3.95 -9.05 3.06
N PHE A 186 -2.89 -8.99 2.27
CA PHE A 186 -2.93 -8.89 0.82
C PHE A 186 -2.10 -10.01 0.19
N VAL A 187 -2.54 -10.44 -0.99
CA VAL A 187 -1.84 -11.40 -1.83
C VAL A 187 -1.46 -10.69 -3.12
N LEU A 188 -0.17 -10.73 -3.47
CA LEU A 188 0.34 -10.30 -4.77
C LEU A 188 0.79 -11.49 -5.60
N ALA A 189 0.39 -11.50 -6.87
CA ALA A 189 0.81 -12.49 -7.85
C ALA A 189 0.72 -11.90 -9.26
N ALA A 190 1.24 -12.64 -10.25
CA ALA A 190 1.08 -12.32 -11.66
C ALA A 190 -0.39 -12.35 -12.11
N GLU A 191 -0.66 -11.77 -13.28
CA GLU A 191 -1.98 -11.69 -13.90
C GLU A 191 -2.74 -13.03 -13.95
N GLY A 192 -4.07 -12.97 -13.77
CA GLY A 192 -4.98 -14.12 -13.79
C GLY A 192 -4.92 -15.00 -12.53
N ARG A 193 -3.87 -14.93 -11.72
CA ARG A 193 -3.71 -15.82 -10.55
C ARG A 193 -4.63 -15.50 -9.39
N LEU A 194 -5.19 -14.30 -9.34
CA LEU A 194 -5.99 -13.81 -8.21
C LEU A 194 -7.49 -13.72 -8.56
N ASP A 195 -7.90 -14.17 -9.74
CA ASP A 195 -9.26 -13.95 -10.28
C ASP A 195 -10.35 -14.69 -9.47
N GLU A 196 -10.00 -15.80 -8.83
CA GLU A 196 -10.93 -16.58 -8.01
C GLU A 196 -11.09 -16.03 -6.59
N ILE A 197 -10.18 -15.18 -6.10
CA ILE A 197 -10.19 -14.67 -4.72
C ILE A 197 -11.52 -13.99 -4.37
N PRO A 198 -12.13 -13.11 -5.20
CA PRO A 198 -13.44 -12.55 -4.91
C PRO A 198 -14.53 -13.59 -4.67
N ALA A 199 -14.51 -14.71 -5.41
CA ALA A 199 -15.46 -15.79 -5.21
C ALA A 199 -15.17 -16.58 -3.92
N MET A 200 -13.91 -16.78 -3.57
CA MET A 200 -13.48 -17.43 -2.33
C MET A 200 -13.88 -16.60 -1.10
N LEU A 201 -13.73 -15.28 -1.16
CA LEU A 201 -14.14 -14.37 -0.10
C LEU A 201 -15.65 -14.41 0.14
N ARG A 202 -16.47 -14.44 -0.92
CA ARG A 202 -17.93 -14.62 -0.78
C ARG A 202 -18.34 -15.95 -0.15
N LYS A 203 -17.49 -16.98 -0.28
CA LYS A 203 -17.66 -18.28 0.37
C LYS A 203 -17.09 -18.33 1.80
N ASN A 204 -16.58 -17.20 2.32
CA ASN A 204 -15.96 -17.07 3.63
C ASN A 204 -14.76 -18.03 3.85
N LEU A 205 -14.00 -18.32 2.79
CA LEU A 205 -12.78 -19.10 2.95
C LEU A 205 -11.81 -18.40 3.91
N THR A 206 -11.07 -19.22 4.64
CA THR A 206 -10.01 -18.78 5.53
C THR A 206 -8.79 -18.29 4.75
N ARG A 207 -7.94 -17.52 5.43
CA ARG A 207 -6.66 -17.05 4.88
C ARG A 207 -5.83 -18.23 4.35
N ASP A 208 -5.74 -19.31 5.13
CA ASP A 208 -4.94 -20.47 4.77
C ASP A 208 -5.58 -21.25 3.61
N GLU A 209 -6.89 -21.40 3.56
CA GLU A 209 -7.58 -22.03 2.42
C GLU A 209 -7.37 -21.24 1.12
N ILE A 210 -7.46 -19.90 1.16
CA ILE A 210 -7.18 -19.04 0.01
C ILE A 210 -5.73 -19.24 -0.44
N VAL A 211 -4.75 -19.07 0.46
CA VAL A 211 -3.31 -19.19 0.11
C VAL A 211 -2.94 -20.60 -0.36
N GLN A 212 -3.57 -21.64 0.17
CA GLN A 212 -3.33 -23.02 -0.25
C GLN A 212 -3.91 -23.32 -1.64
N SER A 213 -5.06 -22.72 -1.98
CA SER A 213 -5.70 -22.91 -3.30
C SER A 213 -4.88 -22.31 -4.46
N LEU A 214 -4.01 -21.34 -4.19
CA LEU A 214 -3.18 -20.69 -5.18
C LEU A 214 -1.97 -21.56 -5.56
N ASN A 215 -2.17 -22.50 -6.49
CA ASN A 215 -1.11 -23.42 -6.91
C ASN A 215 0.07 -22.72 -7.63
N PRO A 216 1.29 -23.29 -7.56
CA PRO A 216 2.39 -22.88 -8.43
C PRO A 216 2.05 -23.20 -9.89
N GLN A 217 2.37 -22.29 -10.82
CA GLN A 217 2.38 -22.53 -12.27
C GLN A 217 3.82 -22.77 -12.75
#